data_AF-A0A7C4Q8Q3-F1
#
_entry.id   AF-A0A7C4Q8Q3-F1
#
_cell.length_a   1.000
_cell.length_b   1.000
_cell.length_c   1.000
_cell.angle_alpha   90.00
_cell.angle_beta   90.00
_cell.angle_gamma   90.00
#
_symmetry.space_group_name_H-M   'P 1'
#
loop_
_entity.id
_entity.type
_entity.pdbx_description
1 polymer ?
#
loop_
_entity_poly.entity_id
_entity_poly.type
_entity_poly.pdbx_seq_one_letter_code
_entity_poly.pdbx_strand_id
1 'polypeptide(L)'
;MKTKNVLTIIGLITAMTFLFACASENKIVLKKFISGKTKVLVCPVHILDNQTSLYDTISSKKIVEYINGKKYAVASVTQLCPPANNEWRGNEAKMLTNSINLFIEFVKKNNLPEDTYILYPEFLKAGQNSTVIAVHYCLLNNKGEIAMRGLLNSQWDEFKKVNPKTNNDCVDVFINGFEEKMKK
;
A
#
# COMPACT_ATOMS: atom_id res chain seq x y z
N MET A 1 -25.43 -49.75 -39.73
CA MET A 1 -23.97 -49.87 -39.49
C MET A 1 -23.46 -48.51 -39.00
N LYS A 2 -23.01 -48.47 -37.74
CA LYS A 2 -22.23 -47.44 -37.00
C LYS A 2 -22.79 -46.02 -36.83
N THR A 3 -23.52 -45.85 -35.73
CA THR A 3 -23.50 -44.68 -34.84
C THR A 3 -22.07 -44.40 -34.32
N LYS A 4 -21.70 -43.11 -34.23
CA LYS A 4 -20.60 -42.63 -33.38
C LYS A 4 -20.99 -41.28 -32.75
N ASN A 5 -21.56 -41.36 -31.55
CA ASN A 5 -21.32 -40.36 -30.51
C ASN A 5 -19.97 -40.69 -29.88
N VAL A 6 -19.11 -39.71 -29.59
CA VAL A 6 -18.43 -39.53 -28.29
C VAL A 6 -17.89 -38.10 -28.25
N LEU A 7 -18.54 -37.30 -27.39
CA LEU A 7 -18.05 -36.08 -26.77
C LEU A 7 -16.63 -36.30 -26.22
N THR A 8 -15.67 -35.45 -26.54
CA THR A 8 -14.47 -35.30 -25.69
C THR A 8 -14.30 -33.84 -25.32
N ILE A 9 -14.73 -33.55 -24.10
CA ILE A 9 -14.48 -32.33 -23.34
C ILE A 9 -13.03 -32.41 -22.84
N ILE A 10 -12.18 -31.50 -23.31
CA ILE A 10 -11.00 -31.02 -22.59
C ILE A 10 -11.00 -29.51 -22.89
N GLY A 11 -11.52 -28.68 -22.00
CA GLY A 11 -10.86 -28.41 -20.73
C GLY A 11 -10.14 -27.07 -20.92
N LEU A 12 -10.94 -26.01 -20.82
CA LEU A 12 -10.56 -24.61 -20.91
C LEU A 12 -9.20 -24.36 -20.23
N ILE A 13 -8.16 -24.06 -20.99
CA ILE A 13 -6.95 -23.47 -20.43
C ILE A 13 -7.37 -22.07 -20.00
N THR A 14 -7.64 -21.90 -18.70
CA THR A 14 -7.73 -20.60 -18.05
C THR A 14 -6.43 -19.86 -18.33
N ALA A 15 -6.45 -19.01 -19.35
CA ALA A 15 -5.48 -17.96 -19.52
C ALA A 15 -5.53 -17.13 -18.25
N MET A 16 -4.58 -17.37 -17.34
CA MET A 16 -4.34 -16.53 -16.18
C MET A 16 -3.68 -15.26 -16.71
N THR A 17 -4.49 -14.42 -17.36
CA THR A 17 -4.13 -13.07 -17.71
C THR A 17 -3.95 -12.31 -16.41
N PHE A 18 -2.70 -12.26 -15.92
CA PHE A 18 -2.23 -11.20 -15.03
C PHE A 18 -2.31 -9.90 -15.83
N LEU A 19 -3.53 -9.40 -16.01
CA LEU A 19 -3.77 -8.01 -16.30
C LEU A 19 -3.18 -7.29 -15.09
N PHE A 20 -2.00 -6.69 -15.27
CA PHE A 20 -1.47 -5.65 -14.40
C PHE A 20 -2.40 -4.44 -14.51
N ALA A 21 -3.65 -4.60 -14.07
CA ALA A 21 -4.55 -3.50 -13.83
C ALA A 21 -3.85 -2.65 -12.78
N CYS A 22 -3.56 -1.40 -13.13
CA CYS A 22 -3.01 -0.46 -12.17
C CYS A 22 -3.97 -0.43 -10.97
N ALA A 23 -3.50 -0.83 -9.80
CA ALA A 23 -4.33 -1.00 -8.60
C ALA A 23 -5.17 0.26 -8.34
N SER A 24 -6.48 0.23 -8.61
CA SER A 24 -7.34 1.42 -8.58
C SER A 24 -8.02 1.60 -7.22
N GLU A 25 -8.25 2.86 -6.85
CA GLU A 25 -8.92 3.20 -5.58
C GLU A 25 -10.43 2.93 -5.67
N ASN A 26 -11.00 2.28 -4.65
CA ASN A 26 -12.43 2.10 -4.50
C ASN A 26 -13.02 3.31 -3.75
N LYS A 27 -13.70 4.20 -4.49
CA LYS A 27 -14.31 5.42 -3.94
C LYS A 27 -15.33 5.17 -2.83
N ILE A 28 -16.05 4.04 -2.86
CA ILE A 28 -17.02 3.69 -1.82
C ILE A 28 -16.30 3.36 -0.52
N VAL A 29 -15.23 2.57 -0.62
CA VAL A 29 -14.39 2.21 0.53
C VAL A 29 -13.70 3.46 1.11
N LEU A 30 -13.18 4.34 0.26
CA LEU A 30 -12.62 5.62 0.70
C LEU A 30 -13.65 6.48 1.45
N LYS A 31 -14.85 6.64 0.89
CA LYS A 31 -15.92 7.41 1.55
C LYS A 31 -16.30 6.81 2.90
N LYS A 32 -16.36 5.48 3.01
CA LYS A 32 -16.60 4.80 4.30
C LYS A 32 -15.48 5.11 5.29
N PHE A 33 -14.23 5.10 4.86
CA PHE A 33 -13.09 5.50 5.70
C PHE A 33 -13.22 6.95 6.19
N ILE A 34 -13.46 7.90 5.28
CA ILE A 34 -13.57 9.34 5.58
C ILE A 34 -14.78 9.67 6.47
N SER A 35 -15.89 8.93 6.35
CA SER A 35 -17.10 9.16 7.15
C SER A 35 -16.92 8.94 8.66
N GLY A 36 -15.75 8.46 9.08
CA GLY A 36 -15.37 8.25 10.48
C GLY A 36 -15.92 6.94 11.06
N LYS A 37 -15.48 6.62 12.28
CA LYS A 37 -15.77 5.37 13.04
C LYS A 37 -14.99 4.12 12.63
N THR A 38 -13.86 4.29 11.95
CA THR A 38 -13.00 3.16 11.54
C THR A 38 -11.81 2.99 12.48
N LYS A 39 -11.36 1.75 12.64
CA LYS A 39 -10.06 1.42 13.27
C LYS A 39 -9.01 1.35 12.17
N VAL A 40 -7.81 1.87 12.42
CA VAL A 40 -6.68 1.75 11.49
C VAL A 40 -5.51 1.08 12.18
N LEU A 41 -5.07 -0.04 11.62
CA LEU A 41 -3.80 -0.67 11.97
C LEU A 41 -2.71 -0.10 11.06
N VAL A 42 -1.71 0.58 11.61
CA VAL A 42 -0.57 1.09 10.83
C VAL A 42 0.56 0.08 10.93
N CYS A 43 0.94 -0.53 9.80
CA CYS A 43 2.09 -1.42 9.73
C CYS A 43 3.37 -0.66 10.14
N PRO A 44 4.40 -1.37 10.63
CA PRO A 44 5.75 -0.80 10.68
C PRO A 44 6.13 -0.25 9.29
N VAL A 45 6.71 0.95 9.23
CA VAL A 45 7.08 1.57 7.96
C VAL A 45 8.12 0.68 7.30
N HIS A 46 7.85 0.25 6.09
CA HIS A 46 8.80 -0.55 5.34
C HIS A 46 9.83 0.37 4.68
N ILE A 47 11.08 0.30 5.13
CA ILE A 47 12.21 0.93 4.46
C ILE A 47 12.75 -0.09 3.46
N LEU A 48 12.48 0.17 2.18
CA LEU A 48 12.94 -0.68 1.09
C LEU A 48 14.11 0.03 0.39
N ASP A 49 15.28 -0.57 0.50
CA ASP A 49 16.48 -0.22 -0.26
C ASP A 49 16.72 -1.31 -1.32
N ASN A 50 17.49 -1.01 -2.37
CA ASN A 50 17.84 -1.99 -3.40
C ASN A 50 18.64 -3.19 -2.86
N GLN A 51 19.18 -3.08 -1.65
CA GLN A 51 19.95 -4.13 -0.97
C GLN A 51 19.31 -4.64 0.32
N THR A 52 18.39 -3.88 0.94
CA THR A 52 17.88 -4.20 2.28
C THR A 52 16.39 -3.93 2.39
N SER A 53 15.73 -4.68 3.28
CA SER A 53 14.32 -4.52 3.63
C SER A 53 14.22 -4.50 5.15
N LEU A 54 13.79 -3.36 5.69
CA LEU A 54 13.74 -3.10 7.13
C LEU A 54 12.40 -2.52 7.55
N TYR A 55 12.01 -2.75 8.80
CA TYR A 55 10.76 -2.25 9.37
C TYR A 55 11.03 -1.24 10.49
N ASP A 56 10.48 -0.03 10.35
CA ASP A 56 10.66 1.08 11.28
C ASP A 56 9.35 1.41 12.02
N THR A 57 9.31 1.06 13.30
CA THR A 57 8.15 1.34 14.16
C THR A 57 8.13 2.77 14.69
N ILE A 58 9.27 3.48 14.71
CA ILE A 58 9.34 4.86 15.18
C ILE A 58 8.58 5.76 14.21
N SER A 59 8.81 5.59 12.91
CA SER A 59 8.08 6.33 11.88
C SER A 59 6.58 5.99 11.86
N SER A 60 6.20 4.72 12.07
CA SER A 60 4.78 4.35 12.18
C SER A 60 4.07 4.98 13.37
N LYS A 61 4.74 5.14 14.52
CA LYS A 61 4.16 5.83 15.68
C LYS A 61 3.80 7.27 15.35
N LYS A 62 4.67 7.98 14.63
CA LYS A 62 4.39 9.36 14.18
C LYS A 62 3.19 9.43 13.23
N ILE A 63 3.07 8.47 12.32
CA ILE A 63 1.90 8.36 11.44
C ILE A 63 0.62 8.10 12.26
N VAL A 64 0.68 7.23 13.25
CA VAL A 64 -0.45 6.96 14.17
C VAL A 64 -0.83 8.21 14.98
N GLU A 65 0.16 8.92 15.55
CA GLU A 65 -0.04 10.18 16.27
C GLU A 65 -0.73 11.21 15.39
N TYR A 66 -0.31 11.34 14.12
CA TYR A 66 -0.94 12.22 13.16
C TYR A 66 -2.41 11.85 12.89
N ILE A 67 -2.69 10.60 12.53
CA ILE A 67 -4.04 10.12 12.21
C ILE A 67 -4.99 10.31 13.39
N ASN A 68 -4.54 9.99 14.60
CA ASN A 68 -5.30 10.19 15.84
C ASN A 68 -5.49 11.67 16.17
N GLY A 69 -4.44 12.49 16.04
CA GLY A 69 -4.49 13.93 16.30
C GLY A 69 -5.46 14.66 15.38
N LYS A 70 -5.55 14.23 14.11
CA LYS A 70 -6.54 14.71 13.14
C LYS A 70 -7.93 14.09 13.30
N LYS A 71 -8.08 13.10 14.18
CA LYS A 71 -9.32 12.35 14.42
C LYS A 71 -9.88 11.66 13.15
N TYR A 72 -9.00 11.25 12.24
CA TYR A 72 -9.42 10.53 11.02
C TYR A 72 -9.88 9.10 11.32
N ALA A 73 -9.27 8.45 12.31
CA ALA A 73 -9.60 7.11 12.76
C ALA A 73 -9.09 6.89 14.18
N VAL A 74 -9.46 5.76 14.78
CA VAL A 74 -8.76 5.22 15.96
C VAL A 74 -7.59 4.38 15.44
N ALA A 75 -6.38 4.95 15.46
CA ALA A 75 -5.18 4.34 14.89
C ALA A 75 -4.27 3.73 15.95
N SER A 76 -3.65 2.60 15.62
CA SER A 76 -2.62 1.94 16.43
C SER A 76 -1.57 1.27 15.55
N VAL A 77 -0.33 1.18 16.03
CA VAL A 77 0.72 0.41 15.34
C VAL A 77 0.45 -1.08 15.49
N THR A 78 0.56 -1.84 14.41
CA THR A 78 0.50 -3.31 14.43
C THR A 78 1.90 -3.93 14.33
N GLN A 79 2.02 -5.22 14.65
CA GLN A 79 3.24 -6.02 14.42
C GLN A 79 3.20 -6.77 13.08
N LEU A 80 2.12 -6.59 12.30
CA LEU A 80 2.01 -7.18 10.97
C LEU A 80 2.98 -6.49 10.00
N CYS A 81 3.92 -7.27 9.46
CA CYS A 81 4.87 -6.84 8.45
C CYS A 81 4.53 -7.50 7.11
N PRO A 82 3.96 -6.77 6.14
CA PRO A 82 3.69 -7.30 4.80
C PRO A 82 4.97 -7.85 4.13
N PRO A 83 4.89 -8.75 3.14
CA PRO A 83 6.08 -9.20 2.43
C PRO A 83 6.68 -8.07 1.59
N ALA A 84 8.01 -8.00 1.54
CA ALA A 84 8.73 -7.01 0.76
C ALA A 84 8.55 -7.23 -0.75
N ASN A 85 8.47 -6.14 -1.51
CA ASN A 85 8.62 -6.19 -2.95
C ASN A 85 10.10 -6.36 -3.31
N ASN A 86 10.50 -7.60 -3.61
CA ASN A 86 11.89 -7.95 -3.94
C ASN A 86 12.30 -7.53 -5.36
N GLU A 87 11.39 -6.96 -6.16
CA GLU A 87 11.68 -6.50 -7.51
C GLU A 87 11.97 -4.99 -7.52
N TRP A 88 13.22 -4.63 -7.23
CA TRP A 88 13.68 -3.26 -7.41
C TRP A 88 13.65 -2.89 -8.90
N ARG A 89 12.86 -1.87 -9.26
CA ARG A 89 12.64 -1.45 -10.66
C ARG A 89 12.79 0.06 -10.76
N GLY A 90 13.32 0.56 -11.88
CA GLY A 90 13.36 2.02 -12.12
C GLY A 90 11.98 2.67 -12.29
N ASN A 91 10.90 1.88 -12.41
CA ASN A 91 9.53 2.37 -12.49
C ASN A 91 8.81 2.19 -11.15
N GLU A 92 8.78 3.27 -10.38
CA GLU A 92 8.20 3.32 -9.03
C GLU A 92 6.69 3.05 -9.02
N ALA A 93 5.94 3.46 -10.07
CA ALA A 93 4.52 3.15 -10.18
C ALA A 93 4.26 1.64 -10.30
N LYS A 94 5.15 0.92 -11.01
CA LYS A 94 5.12 -0.54 -11.07
C LYS A 94 5.51 -1.16 -9.73
N MET A 95 6.51 -0.61 -9.04
CA MET A 95 6.86 -1.05 -7.69
C MET A 95 5.69 -0.89 -6.71
N LEU A 96 5.03 0.27 -6.70
CA LEU A 96 3.84 0.50 -5.87
C LEU A 96 2.75 -0.52 -6.18
N THR A 97 2.48 -0.77 -7.46
CA THR A 97 1.44 -1.75 -7.86
C THR A 97 1.78 -3.15 -7.34
N ASN A 98 3.04 -3.58 -7.43
CA ASN A 98 3.49 -4.86 -6.90
C ASN A 98 3.36 -4.91 -5.36
N SER A 99 3.81 -3.87 -4.65
CA SER A 99 3.70 -3.78 -3.20
C SER A 99 2.23 -3.82 -2.74
N ILE A 100 1.32 -3.17 -3.46
CA ILE A 100 -0.12 -3.22 -3.18
C ILE A 100 -0.67 -4.64 -3.38
N ASN A 101 -0.33 -5.31 -4.48
CA ASN A 101 -0.82 -6.67 -4.73
C ASN A 101 -0.35 -7.65 -3.64
N LEU A 102 0.92 -7.55 -3.24
CA LEU A 102 1.46 -8.31 -2.11
C LEU A 102 0.72 -8.01 -0.80
N PHE A 103 0.41 -6.73 -0.56
CA PHE A 103 -0.30 -6.31 0.64
C PHE A 103 -1.77 -6.79 0.65
N ILE A 104 -2.47 -6.76 -0.48
CA ILE A 104 -3.84 -7.29 -0.61
C ILE A 104 -3.89 -8.77 -0.21
N GLU A 105 -2.99 -9.58 -0.77
CA GLU A 105 -2.95 -11.01 -0.46
C GLU A 105 -2.56 -11.26 1.00
N PHE A 106 -1.66 -10.44 1.54
CA PHE A 106 -1.32 -10.47 2.96
C PHE A 106 -2.52 -10.15 3.85
N VAL A 107 -3.32 -9.12 3.52
CA VAL A 107 -4.52 -8.75 4.30
C VAL A 107 -5.57 -9.86 4.26
N LYS A 108 -5.85 -10.42 3.08
CA LYS A 108 -6.78 -11.54 2.93
C LYS A 108 -6.37 -12.76 3.76
N LYS A 109 -5.07 -13.04 3.85
CA LYS A 109 -4.54 -14.16 4.64
C LYS A 109 -4.65 -13.93 6.15
N ASN A 110 -4.53 -12.68 6.61
CA ASN A 110 -4.50 -12.35 8.04
C ASN A 110 -5.89 -12.14 8.67
N ASN A 111 -6.98 -12.13 7.87
CA ASN A 111 -8.37 -12.05 8.35
C ASN A 111 -8.58 -10.96 9.41
N LEU A 112 -8.35 -9.70 9.04
CA LEU A 112 -8.52 -8.57 9.95
C LEU A 112 -9.98 -8.45 10.43
N PRO A 113 -10.22 -7.95 11.65
CA PRO A 113 -11.57 -7.75 12.16
C PRO A 113 -12.42 -6.85 11.25
N GLU A 114 -13.75 -7.01 11.31
CA GLU A 114 -14.67 -6.13 10.60
C GLU A 114 -14.45 -4.66 10.96
N ASP A 115 -14.74 -3.78 10.00
CA ASP A 115 -14.56 -2.32 10.10
C ASP A 115 -13.15 -1.86 10.49
N THR A 116 -12.15 -2.73 10.27
CA THR A 116 -10.73 -2.41 10.42
C THR A 116 -10.12 -2.13 9.06
N TYR A 117 -9.38 -1.03 8.99
CA TYR A 117 -8.51 -0.70 7.89
C TYR A 117 -7.06 -0.95 8.31
N ILE A 118 -6.20 -1.15 7.33
CA ILE A 118 -4.77 -1.34 7.53
C ILE A 118 -3.99 -0.48 6.55
N LEU A 119 -3.01 0.24 7.08
CA LEU A 119 -2.17 1.17 6.35
C LEU A 119 -0.76 0.60 6.25
N TYR A 120 -0.28 0.49 5.02
CA TYR A 120 1.08 0.10 4.70
C TYR A 120 1.85 1.28 4.08
N PRO A 121 2.68 1.97 4.87
CA PRO A 121 3.63 2.96 4.37
C PRO A 121 4.98 2.31 4.01
N GLU A 122 5.55 2.72 2.88
CA GLU A 122 6.81 2.20 2.34
C GLU A 122 7.70 3.37 1.86
N PHE A 123 8.92 3.45 2.39
CA PHE A 123 9.91 4.47 2.03
C PHE A 123 10.97 3.83 1.15
N LEU A 124 11.06 4.32 -0.09
CA LEU A 124 12.03 3.82 -1.06
C LEU A 124 13.33 4.61 -0.97
N LYS A 125 14.45 3.88 -0.82
CA LYS A 125 15.80 4.43 -0.79
C LYS A 125 16.68 3.77 -1.85
N ALA A 126 17.59 4.52 -2.45
CA ALA A 126 18.45 4.00 -3.51
C ALA A 126 19.85 4.61 -3.49
N GLY A 127 20.79 3.87 -4.07
CA GLY A 127 22.17 4.31 -4.27
C GLY A 127 23.04 4.19 -3.02
N GLN A 128 24.32 4.53 -3.15
CA GLN A 128 25.33 4.30 -2.11
C GLN A 128 25.07 5.07 -0.80
N ASN A 129 24.32 6.17 -0.88
CA ASN A 129 23.97 7.01 0.27
C ASN A 129 22.55 6.76 0.79
N SER A 130 21.88 5.69 0.32
CA SER A 130 20.47 5.38 0.64
C SER A 130 19.56 6.61 0.50
N THR A 131 19.70 7.32 -0.62
CA THR A 131 18.93 8.53 -0.92
C THR A 131 17.46 8.19 -1.03
N VAL A 132 16.59 8.98 -0.41
CA VAL A 132 15.13 8.81 -0.54
C VAL A 132 14.71 9.13 -1.97
N ILE A 133 14.06 8.18 -2.64
CA ILE A 133 13.57 8.35 -4.01
C ILE A 133 12.05 8.54 -4.07
N ALA A 134 11.31 7.86 -3.18
CA ALA A 134 9.86 7.92 -3.15
C ALA A 134 9.29 7.51 -1.79
N VAL A 135 8.06 7.96 -1.54
CA VAL A 135 7.20 7.49 -0.46
C VAL A 135 5.95 6.88 -1.09
N HIS A 136 5.74 5.61 -0.77
CA HIS A 136 4.57 4.84 -1.13
C HIS A 136 3.66 4.67 0.09
N TYR A 137 2.37 4.57 -0.17
CA TYR A 137 1.46 4.04 0.84
C TYR A 137 0.22 3.43 0.22
N CYS A 138 -0.40 2.52 0.96
CA CYS A 138 -1.70 1.95 0.63
C CYS A 138 -2.54 1.72 1.88
N LEU A 139 -3.81 2.12 1.81
CA LEU A 139 -4.83 1.88 2.82
C LEU A 139 -5.82 0.86 2.26
N LEU A 140 -5.95 -0.28 2.92
CA LEU A 140 -6.90 -1.33 2.59
C LEU A 140 -7.95 -1.48 3.70
N ASN A 141 -9.15 -1.90 3.37
CA ASN A 141 -10.08 -2.43 4.37
C ASN A 141 -9.74 -3.89 4.73
N ASN A 142 -10.48 -4.47 5.66
CA ASN A 142 -10.29 -5.85 6.11
C ASN A 142 -10.48 -6.93 5.03
N LYS A 143 -11.09 -6.59 3.89
CA LYS A 143 -11.28 -7.48 2.73
C LYS A 143 -10.16 -7.36 1.68
N GLY A 144 -9.18 -6.47 1.92
CA GLY A 144 -8.13 -6.17 0.96
C GLY A 144 -8.58 -5.24 -0.17
N GLU A 145 -9.71 -4.54 -0.03
CA GLU A 145 -10.15 -3.55 -1.02
C GLU A 145 -9.42 -2.22 -0.79
N ILE A 146 -8.94 -1.61 -1.88
CA ILE A 146 -8.11 -0.39 -1.81
C ILE A 146 -8.99 0.82 -1.51
N ALA A 147 -8.83 1.40 -0.34
CA ALA A 147 -9.42 2.68 0.01
C ALA A 147 -8.63 3.84 -0.61
N MET A 148 -7.29 3.78 -0.47
CA MET A 148 -6.40 4.87 -0.85
C MET A 148 -5.03 4.32 -1.23
N ARG A 149 -4.35 4.97 -2.17
CA ARG A 149 -2.92 4.78 -2.41
C ARG A 149 -2.21 6.09 -2.74
N GLY A 150 -0.91 6.13 -2.51
CA GLY A 150 -0.06 7.23 -2.92
C GLY A 150 1.29 6.76 -3.45
N LEU A 151 1.73 7.46 -4.50
CA LEU A 151 3.09 7.48 -5.01
C LEU A 151 3.52 8.95 -4.90
N LEU A 152 4.51 9.23 -4.05
CA LEU A 152 5.04 10.57 -3.85
C LEU A 152 6.54 10.51 -4.12
N ASN A 153 6.98 11.09 -5.22
CA ASN A 153 8.40 11.18 -5.59
C ASN A 153 8.74 12.60 -6.05
N SER A 154 9.95 12.83 -6.55
CA SER A 154 10.42 14.13 -7.06
C SER A 154 9.51 14.86 -8.08
N GLN A 155 8.51 14.20 -8.68
CA GLN A 155 7.52 14.80 -9.56
C GLN A 155 6.34 15.45 -8.80
N TRP A 156 6.10 15.06 -7.55
CA TRP A 156 5.01 15.53 -6.70
C TRP A 156 5.43 16.72 -5.83
N ASP A 157 4.54 17.69 -5.67
CA ASP A 157 4.84 18.94 -4.96
C ASP A 157 5.06 18.70 -3.46
N GLU A 158 4.35 17.74 -2.87
CA GLU A 158 4.52 17.32 -1.47
C GLU A 158 5.93 16.81 -1.21
N PHE A 159 6.51 16.08 -2.17
CA PHE A 159 7.87 15.57 -2.09
C PHE A 159 8.89 16.69 -2.31
N LYS A 160 8.71 17.53 -3.33
CA LYS A 160 9.61 18.65 -3.63
C LYS A 160 9.69 19.65 -2.47
N LYS A 161 8.54 19.95 -1.86
CA LYS A 161 8.43 20.91 -0.76
C LYS A 161 9.21 20.46 0.47
N VAL A 162 9.17 19.16 0.79
CA VAL A 162 9.90 18.60 1.93
C VAL A 162 11.36 18.31 1.58
N ASN A 163 11.64 17.89 0.34
CA ASN A 163 12.97 17.47 -0.14
C ASN A 163 13.62 16.43 0.81
N PRO A 164 13.00 15.24 0.96
CA PRO A 164 13.28 14.35 2.08
C PRO A 164 14.70 13.74 2.03
N LYS A 165 15.34 13.66 3.20
CA LYS A 165 16.66 13.03 3.40
C LYS A 165 16.63 11.98 4.51
N THR A 166 15.69 12.10 5.44
CA THR A 166 15.55 11.24 6.61
C THR A 166 14.19 10.54 6.61
N ASN A 167 14.03 9.51 7.47
CA ASN A 167 12.74 8.86 7.65
C ASN A 167 11.67 9.84 8.19
N ASN A 168 12.07 10.82 9.00
CA ASN A 168 11.13 11.84 9.48
C ASN A 168 10.62 12.70 8.33
N ASP A 169 11.51 13.11 7.42
CA ASP A 169 11.09 13.86 6.24
C ASP A 169 10.16 13.02 5.36
N CYS A 170 10.39 11.71 5.24
CA CYS A 170 9.47 10.80 4.55
C CYS A 170 8.09 10.72 5.24
N VAL A 171 8.04 10.78 6.58
CA VAL A 171 6.76 10.87 7.32
C VAL A 171 6.04 12.17 6.97
N ASP A 172 6.76 13.30 6.86
CA ASP A 172 6.17 14.58 6.47
C ASP A 172 5.63 14.55 5.03
N VAL A 173 6.37 13.93 4.10
CA VAL A 173 5.90 13.69 2.73
C VAL A 173 4.63 12.83 2.74
N PHE A 174 4.63 11.72 3.48
CA PHE A 174 3.46 10.86 3.65
C PHE A 174 2.26 11.66 4.16
N ILE A 175 2.44 12.44 5.23
CA ILE A 175 1.38 13.25 5.85
C ILE A 175 0.78 14.23 4.83
N ASN A 176 1.63 14.94 4.09
CA ASN A 176 1.18 15.91 3.10
C ASN A 176 0.34 15.25 2.00
N GLY A 177 0.81 14.13 1.42
CA GLY A 177 0.05 13.44 0.37
C GLY A 177 -1.20 12.72 0.88
N PHE A 178 -1.17 12.20 2.12
CA PHE A 178 -2.33 11.62 2.76
C PHE A 178 -3.42 12.67 3.00
N GLU A 179 -3.06 13.86 3.50
CA GLU A 179 -4.00 14.96 3.74
C GLU A 179 -4.72 15.40 2.45
N GLU A 180 -3.99 15.51 1.33
CA GLU A 180 -4.59 15.86 0.03
C GLU A 180 -5.62 14.83 -0.46
N LYS A 181 -5.49 13.56 -0.04
CA LYS A 181 -6.47 12.52 -0.32
C LYS A 181 -7.67 12.59 0.63
N MET A 182 -7.47 13.01 1.88
CA MET A 182 -8.54 13.13 2.88
C MET A 182 -9.49 14.31 2.61
N LYS A 183 -9.07 15.30 1.82
CA LYS A 183 -9.89 16.47 1.42
C LYS A 183 -10.89 16.19 0.29
N LYS A 184 -10.81 15.03 -0.38
CA LYS A 184 -11.60 14.68 -1.58
C LYS A 184 -12.87 13.92 -1.24
#